data_AF-A0A7R9UZ95-F1
#
_entry.id   AF-A0A7R9UZ95-F1
#
_cell.length_a   1.000
_cell.length_b   1.000
_cell.length_c   1.000
_cell.angle_alpha   90.00
_cell.angle_beta   90.00
_cell.angle_gamma   90.00
#
_symmetry.space_group_name_H-M   'P 1'
#
loop_
_entity.id
_entity.type
_entity.pdbx_description
1 polymer ?
#
loop_
_entity_poly.entity_id
_entity_poly.type
_entity_poly.pdbx_seq_one_letter_code
_entity_poly.pdbx_strand_id
1 'polypeptide(L)'
;EARAEVVTAVLELERIGREKGVDVAKLNGTWELVYSSVEAFRSSPFFWAFQEGLLAGNVNLASAIFAYTDSVPGATIGSARQTIDTSFGTLVSEVDLTVTPLPGLPGASGAVVTGCDIDASSGDGRLVVTVTDTRVSGSNVAGQLLDQLSVPVKDIFEALRGSGAARTEVTTTYLDDTLRVMRVLPNKELFVYRRV
;
A
#
# COMPACT_ATOMS: atom_id res chain seq x y z
N GLU A 1 -1.43 19.03 -17.96
CA GLU A 1 -2.71 18.79 -18.65
C GLU A 1 -3.27 17.41 -18.30
N ALA A 2 -2.65 16.31 -18.76
CA ALA A 2 -3.11 14.93 -18.46
C ALA A 2 -3.38 14.62 -16.97
N ARG A 3 -2.52 15.05 -16.05
CA ARG A 3 -2.75 14.86 -14.59
C ARG A 3 -4.03 15.55 -14.10
N ALA A 4 -4.32 16.75 -14.60
CA ALA A 4 -5.50 17.50 -14.21
C ALA A 4 -6.77 16.81 -14.73
N GLU A 5 -6.74 16.30 -15.96
CA GLU A 5 -7.85 15.54 -16.56
C GLU A 5 -8.15 14.26 -15.78
N VAL A 6 -7.12 13.50 -15.40
CA VAL A 6 -7.28 12.29 -14.57
C VAL A 6 -7.90 12.64 -13.22
N VAL A 7 -7.43 13.71 -12.57
CA VAL A 7 -8.00 14.15 -11.28
C VAL A 7 -9.46 14.56 -11.45
N THR A 8 -9.82 15.31 -12.50
CA THR A 8 -11.22 15.67 -12.77
C THR A 8 -12.09 14.44 -13.00
N ALA A 9 -11.63 13.47 -13.80
CA ALA A 9 -12.37 12.22 -14.03
C ALA A 9 -12.56 11.43 -12.72
N VAL A 10 -11.51 11.32 -11.89
CA VAL A 10 -11.60 10.67 -10.58
C VAL A 10 -12.60 11.38 -9.68
N LEU A 11 -12.58 12.71 -9.59
CA LEU A 11 -13.53 13.46 -8.75
C LEU A 11 -14.98 13.19 -9.15
N GLU A 12 -15.25 13.05 -10.44
CA GLU A 12 -16.58 12.69 -10.94
C GLU A 12 -16.96 11.25 -10.59
N LEU A 13 -16.03 10.29 -10.71
CA LEU A 13 -16.25 8.92 -10.24
C LEU A 13 -16.55 8.89 -8.74
N GLU A 14 -15.79 9.62 -7.92
CA GLU A 14 -16.03 9.70 -6.48
C GLU A 14 -17.39 10.34 -6.15
N ARG A 15 -17.86 11.31 -6.95
CA ARG A 15 -19.20 11.89 -6.80
C ARG A 15 -20.27 10.83 -7.05
N ILE A 16 -20.16 10.09 -8.16
CA ILE A 16 -21.07 9.00 -8.52
C ILE A 16 -21.06 7.89 -7.45
N GLY A 17 -19.87 7.52 -6.96
CA GLY A 17 -19.72 6.46 -5.96
C GLY A 17 -20.36 6.83 -4.62
N ARG A 18 -20.20 8.08 -4.15
CA ARG A 18 -20.87 8.57 -2.93
C ARG A 18 -22.40 8.57 -3.04
N GLU A 19 -22.95 8.86 -4.21
CA GLU A 19 -24.40 8.86 -4.43
C GLU A 19 -24.99 7.44 -4.45
N LYS A 20 -24.26 6.48 -5.02
CA LYS A 20 -24.68 5.07 -5.11
C LYS A 20 -24.43 4.28 -3.82
N GLY A 21 -23.51 4.75 -2.98
CA GLY A 21 -22.94 3.96 -1.90
C GLY A 21 -21.93 2.94 -2.40
N VAL A 22 -21.14 2.39 -1.48
CA VAL A 22 -20.11 1.39 -1.77
C VAL A 22 -20.55 0.05 -1.21
N ASP A 23 -20.71 -0.93 -2.08
CA ASP A 23 -20.91 -2.32 -1.66
C ASP A 23 -19.56 -2.95 -1.32
N VAL A 24 -19.26 -3.03 -0.02
CA VAL A 24 -18.00 -3.60 0.48
C VAL A 24 -17.76 -5.04 0.04
N ALA A 25 -18.81 -5.83 -0.25
CA ALA A 25 -18.64 -7.19 -0.75
C ALA A 25 -17.96 -7.22 -2.14
N LYS A 26 -18.07 -6.14 -2.91
CA LYS A 26 -17.36 -6.00 -4.20
C LYS A 26 -15.87 -5.72 -4.05
N LEU A 27 -15.36 -5.43 -2.85
CA LEU A 27 -13.93 -5.26 -2.63
C LEU A 27 -13.14 -6.56 -2.79
N ASN A 28 -13.80 -7.71 -2.61
CA ASN A 28 -13.17 -9.03 -2.73
C ASN A 28 -12.48 -9.23 -4.07
N GLY A 29 -11.25 -9.76 -4.05
CA GLY A 29 -10.45 -10.06 -5.24
C GLY A 29 -9.15 -9.26 -5.31
N THR A 30 -8.47 -9.35 -6.45
CA THR A 30 -7.17 -8.72 -6.67
C THR A 30 -7.30 -7.42 -7.46
N TRP A 31 -6.54 -6.41 -7.03
CA TRP A 31 -6.60 -5.05 -7.52
C TRP A 31 -5.20 -4.56 -7.82
N GLU A 32 -4.94 -4.17 -9.05
CA GLU A 32 -3.67 -3.57 -9.48
C GLU A 32 -3.77 -2.04 -9.53
N LEU A 33 -2.79 -1.35 -8.96
CA LEU A 33 -2.68 0.10 -8.98
C LEU A 33 -2.43 0.60 -10.40
N VAL A 34 -3.29 1.48 -10.90
CA VAL A 34 -3.15 2.09 -12.23
C VAL A 34 -2.86 3.59 -12.18
N TYR A 35 -3.12 4.24 -11.04
CA TYR A 35 -2.77 5.63 -10.82
C TYR A 35 -2.58 5.91 -9.33
N SER A 36 -1.59 6.77 -9.03
CA SER A 36 -1.32 7.29 -7.70
C SER A 36 -1.00 8.78 -7.78
N SER A 37 -1.48 9.57 -6.81
CA SER A 37 -1.11 10.99 -6.70
C SER A 37 0.30 11.22 -6.13
N VAL A 38 0.89 10.16 -5.55
CA VAL A 38 2.22 10.09 -4.92
C VAL A 38 2.99 8.88 -5.47
N GLU A 39 4.17 8.56 -4.94
CA GLU A 39 4.92 7.38 -5.37
C GLU A 39 4.13 6.07 -5.20
N ALA A 40 4.18 5.17 -6.18
CA ALA A 40 3.34 3.96 -6.22
C ALA A 40 3.52 3.06 -4.99
N PHE A 41 4.73 2.94 -4.44
CA PHE A 41 4.98 2.12 -3.25
C PHE A 41 4.22 2.61 -2.00
N ARG A 42 3.83 3.89 -1.95
CA ARG A 42 3.00 4.46 -0.86
C ARG A 42 1.58 3.92 -0.87
N SER A 43 1.18 3.17 -1.90
CA SER A 43 -0.09 2.45 -1.91
C SER A 43 -0.07 1.20 -1.01
N SER A 44 1.06 0.84 -0.40
CA SER A 44 1.12 -0.26 0.56
C SER A 44 0.65 0.18 1.96
N PRO A 45 -0.19 -0.62 2.65
CA PRO A 45 -0.57 -0.40 4.05
C PRO A 45 0.59 -0.21 5.02
N PHE A 46 1.76 -0.77 4.71
CA PHE A 46 3.00 -0.53 5.45
C PHE A 46 3.28 0.98 5.56
N PHE A 47 3.18 1.70 4.44
CA PHE A 47 3.38 3.15 4.41
C PHE A 47 2.24 3.94 5.05
N TRP A 48 1.00 3.43 5.00
CA TRP A 48 -0.15 4.08 5.62
C TRP A 48 -0.03 4.12 7.15
N ALA A 49 0.35 2.98 7.76
CA ALA A 49 0.57 2.88 9.19
C ALA A 49 1.64 3.86 9.70
N PHE A 50 2.67 4.13 8.90
CA PHE A 50 3.69 5.12 9.25
C PHE A 50 3.20 6.56 9.24
N GLN A 51 2.33 6.94 8.30
CA GLN A 51 1.83 8.31 8.23
C GLN A 51 1.09 8.67 9.51
N GLU A 52 0.27 7.76 10.02
CA GLU A 52 -0.42 7.93 11.31
C GLU A 52 0.56 7.96 12.49
N GLY A 53 1.54 7.04 12.54
CA GLY A 53 2.54 7.02 13.61
C GLY A 53 3.45 8.26 13.65
N LEU A 54 3.77 8.85 12.50
CA LEU A 54 4.54 10.10 12.41
C LEU A 54 3.75 11.28 12.94
N LEU A 55 2.45 11.36 12.61
CA LEU A 55 1.55 12.41 13.10
C LEU A 55 1.30 12.29 14.61
N ALA A 56 1.42 11.09 15.16
CA ALA A 56 1.46 10.86 16.61
C ALA A 56 2.78 11.34 17.28
N GLY A 57 3.70 11.95 16.53
CA GLY A 57 4.92 12.59 17.06
C GLY A 57 6.12 11.66 17.23
N ASN A 58 6.12 10.48 16.61
CA ASN A 58 7.18 9.49 16.78
C ASN A 58 8.36 9.72 15.82
N VAL A 59 9.37 10.48 16.27
CA VAL A 59 10.58 10.84 15.49
C VAL A 59 11.41 9.62 15.07
N ASN A 60 11.40 8.52 15.85
CA ASN A 60 12.13 7.29 15.51
C ASN A 60 11.58 6.63 14.24
N LEU A 61 10.31 6.91 13.91
CA LEU A 61 9.63 6.38 12.73
C LEU A 61 10.11 7.04 11.43
N ALA A 62 10.44 8.33 11.48
CA ALA A 62 10.99 9.05 10.33
C ALA A 62 12.35 8.48 9.93
N SER A 63 13.22 8.24 10.91
CA SER A 63 14.53 7.61 10.70
C SER A 63 14.42 6.19 10.16
N ALA A 64 13.41 5.42 10.58
CA ALA A 64 13.13 4.08 10.05
C ALA A 64 12.70 4.10 8.57
N ILE A 65 11.89 5.08 8.15
CA ILE A 65 11.49 5.25 6.75
C ILE A 65 12.68 5.66 5.89
N PHE A 66 13.48 6.62 6.35
CA PHE A 66 14.71 7.00 5.64
C PHE A 66 15.66 5.82 5.53
N ALA A 67 15.88 5.06 6.61
CA ALA A 67 16.70 3.85 6.56
C ALA A 67 16.13 2.83 5.56
N TYR A 68 14.80 2.66 5.49
CA TYR A 68 14.16 1.80 4.49
C TYR A 68 14.45 2.27 3.07
N THR A 69 14.15 3.54 2.76
CA THR A 69 14.32 4.10 1.42
C THR A 69 15.79 4.18 1.01
N ASP A 70 16.68 4.46 1.94
CA ASP A 70 18.13 4.55 1.73
C ASP A 70 18.78 3.16 1.61
N SER A 71 18.19 2.13 2.23
CA SER A 71 18.69 0.74 2.16
C SER A 71 18.50 0.08 0.80
N VAL A 72 17.76 0.71 -0.12
CA VAL A 72 17.55 0.17 -1.49
C VAL A 72 18.00 1.13 -2.60
N PRO A 73 19.29 1.53 -2.67
CA PRO A 73 19.79 2.33 -3.79
C PRO A 73 19.63 1.56 -5.11
N GLY A 74 19.06 2.19 -6.14
CA GLY A 74 18.85 1.55 -7.44
C GLY A 74 17.64 0.60 -7.51
N ALA A 75 16.72 0.66 -6.54
CA ALA A 75 15.41 0.02 -6.67
C ALA A 75 14.54 0.73 -7.71
N THR A 76 13.97 -0.07 -8.60
CA THR A 76 12.85 0.31 -9.47
C THR A 76 11.59 -0.34 -8.92
N ILE A 77 10.55 0.46 -8.70
CA ILE A 77 9.23 -0.02 -8.27
C ILE A 77 8.45 -0.49 -9.49
N GLY A 78 7.93 -1.71 -9.43
CA GLY A 78 7.08 -2.32 -10.44
C GLY A 78 5.59 -2.14 -10.11
N SER A 79 4.78 -3.15 -10.46
CA SER A 79 3.36 -3.15 -10.15
C SER A 79 3.10 -3.19 -8.65
N ALA A 80 2.04 -2.52 -8.21
CA ALA A 80 1.49 -2.65 -6.86
C ALA A 80 0.12 -3.32 -6.95
N ARG A 81 -0.08 -4.41 -6.20
CA ARG A 81 -1.31 -5.20 -6.16
C ARG A 81 -1.83 -5.30 -4.74
N GLN A 82 -3.14 -5.38 -4.60
CA GLN A 82 -3.83 -5.66 -3.33
C GLN A 82 -4.85 -6.76 -3.54
N THR A 83 -4.75 -7.83 -2.78
CA THR A 83 -5.75 -8.88 -2.71
C THR A 83 -6.55 -8.70 -1.43
N ILE A 84 -7.86 -8.54 -1.57
CA ILE A 84 -8.77 -8.29 -0.45
C ILE A 84 -9.71 -9.48 -0.31
N ASP A 85 -9.89 -9.94 0.92
CA ASP A 85 -10.91 -10.91 1.30
C ASP A 85 -11.67 -10.40 2.53
N THR A 86 -12.86 -9.86 2.31
CA THR A 86 -13.74 -9.34 3.35
C THR A 86 -14.41 -10.45 4.16
N SER A 87 -14.44 -11.69 3.66
CA SER A 87 -15.00 -12.83 4.40
C SER A 87 -14.05 -13.30 5.49
N PHE A 88 -12.74 -13.26 5.22
CA PHE A 88 -11.70 -13.53 6.23
C PHE A 88 -11.19 -12.26 6.93
N GLY A 89 -11.61 -11.08 6.48
CA GLY A 89 -11.16 -9.81 7.04
C GLY A 89 -9.67 -9.58 6.79
N THR A 90 -9.18 -9.91 5.59
CA THR A 90 -7.75 -9.81 5.24
C THR A 90 -7.49 -8.94 4.02
N LEU A 91 -6.32 -8.31 4.01
CA LEU A 91 -5.76 -7.62 2.86
C LEU A 91 -4.28 -7.99 2.74
N VAL A 92 -3.85 -8.38 1.55
CA VAL A 92 -2.44 -8.60 1.21
C VAL A 92 -2.04 -7.61 0.14
N SER A 93 -1.05 -6.77 0.44
CA SER A 93 -0.47 -5.83 -0.52
C SER A 93 0.88 -6.36 -1.01
N GLU A 94 1.11 -6.30 -2.31
CA GLU A 94 2.36 -6.71 -2.94
C GLU A 94 2.88 -5.57 -3.81
N VAL A 95 4.10 -5.11 -3.55
CA VAL A 95 4.76 -4.08 -4.37
C VAL A 95 6.01 -4.68 -4.98
N ASP A 96 6.00 -4.87 -6.29
CA ASP A 96 7.12 -5.42 -7.03
C ASP A 96 8.31 -4.44 -6.95
N LEU A 97 9.52 -4.97 -6.75
CA LEU A 97 10.77 -4.22 -6.77
C LEU A 97 11.83 -4.95 -7.60
N THR A 98 12.65 -4.17 -8.28
CA THR A 98 13.86 -4.65 -8.94
C THR A 98 15.04 -3.82 -8.47
N VAL A 99 16.05 -4.45 -7.86
CA VAL A 99 17.27 -3.78 -7.41
C VAL A 99 18.38 -4.09 -8.39
N THR A 100 18.95 -3.05 -9.01
CA THR A 100 20.12 -3.20 -9.88
C THR A 100 21.31 -2.49 -9.23
N PRO A 101 22.24 -3.22 -8.59
CA PRO A 101 23.29 -2.61 -7.78
C PRO A 101 24.29 -1.79 -8.62
N LEU A 102 24.55 -2.18 -9.88
CA LEU A 102 25.42 -1.44 -10.81
C LEU A 102 24.93 -1.60 -12.26
N PRO A 103 25.13 -0.59 -13.14
CA PRO A 103 24.85 -0.70 -14.56
C PRO A 103 25.59 -1.90 -15.19
N GLY A 104 24.85 -2.82 -15.81
CA GLY A 104 25.41 -3.99 -16.50
C GLY A 104 25.51 -5.29 -15.68
N LEU A 105 25.15 -5.27 -14.39
CA LEU A 105 25.00 -6.50 -13.59
C LEU A 105 23.55 -7.02 -13.58
N PRO A 106 23.33 -8.34 -13.45
CA PRO A 106 21.99 -8.89 -13.29
C PRO A 106 21.35 -8.36 -12.00
N GLY A 107 20.19 -7.72 -12.14
CA GLY A 107 19.40 -7.23 -11.01
C GLY A 107 18.72 -8.37 -10.24
N ALA A 108 18.32 -8.09 -9.00
CA ALA A 108 17.49 -8.96 -8.21
C ALA A 108 16.05 -8.43 -8.22
N SER A 109 15.07 -9.32 -8.43
CA SER A 109 13.65 -9.00 -8.43
C SER A 109 12.95 -9.64 -7.24
N GLY A 110 12.02 -8.92 -6.63
CA GLY A 110 11.17 -9.43 -5.57
C GLY A 110 9.91 -8.58 -5.41
N ALA A 111 9.16 -8.82 -4.34
CA ALA A 111 8.02 -8.03 -3.94
C ALA A 111 8.09 -7.76 -2.44
N VAL A 112 7.74 -6.55 -2.02
CA VAL A 112 7.43 -6.27 -0.61
C VAL A 112 5.97 -6.65 -0.39
N VAL A 113 5.77 -7.64 0.46
CA VAL A 113 4.46 -8.20 0.81
C VAL A 113 4.07 -7.71 2.19
N THR A 114 2.91 -7.07 2.30
CA THR A 114 2.34 -6.57 3.55
C THR A 114 1.01 -7.26 3.81
N GLY A 115 0.94 -8.05 4.89
CA GLY A 115 -0.28 -8.65 5.39
C GLY A 115 -1.02 -7.71 6.33
N CYS A 116 -2.35 -7.72 6.27
CA CYS A 116 -3.22 -6.89 7.09
C CYS A 116 -4.51 -7.62 7.47
N ASP A 117 -5.02 -7.28 8.66
CA ASP A 117 -6.42 -7.47 9.03
C ASP A 117 -7.22 -6.23 8.59
N ILE A 118 -8.45 -6.43 8.11
CA ILE A 118 -9.37 -5.35 7.74
C ILE A 118 -10.71 -5.47 8.46
N ASP A 119 -11.24 -4.33 8.88
CA ASP A 119 -12.61 -4.17 9.37
C ASP A 119 -13.38 -3.22 8.43
N ALA A 120 -14.41 -3.78 7.78
CA ALA A 120 -15.29 -3.12 6.82
C ALA A 120 -16.72 -2.89 7.37
N SER A 121 -16.89 -2.97 8.69
CA SER A 121 -18.21 -2.96 9.33
C SER A 121 -18.99 -1.65 9.20
N SER A 122 -18.33 -0.55 8.82
CA SER A 122 -18.99 0.74 8.62
C SER A 122 -19.96 0.74 7.43
N GLY A 123 -19.73 -0.12 6.43
CA GLY A 123 -20.57 -0.23 5.23
C GLY A 123 -20.57 0.99 4.30
N ASP A 124 -19.83 2.05 4.63
CA ASP A 124 -19.75 3.31 3.88
C ASP A 124 -18.49 3.41 3.00
N GLY A 125 -17.84 2.27 2.75
CA GLY A 125 -16.57 2.19 2.01
C GLY A 125 -15.34 2.51 2.85
N ARG A 126 -15.48 2.87 4.13
CA ARG A 126 -14.33 2.95 5.05
C ARG A 126 -13.85 1.55 5.42
N LEU A 127 -12.53 1.41 5.45
CA LEU A 127 -11.85 0.24 5.95
C LEU A 127 -10.88 0.70 7.03
N VAL A 128 -10.96 0.03 8.18
CA VAL A 128 -9.90 0.06 9.15
C VAL A 128 -8.91 -1.04 8.77
N VAL A 129 -7.69 -0.66 8.44
CA VAL A 129 -6.63 -1.57 8.03
C VAL A 129 -5.60 -1.65 9.15
N THR A 130 -5.32 -2.86 9.63
CA THR A 130 -4.30 -3.11 10.64
C THR A 130 -3.20 -3.96 10.05
N VAL A 131 -2.00 -3.40 9.92
CA VAL A 131 -0.82 -4.14 9.43
C VAL A 131 -0.47 -5.24 10.43
N THR A 132 -0.33 -6.48 9.94
CA THR A 132 0.00 -7.66 10.76
C THR A 132 1.44 -8.11 10.56
N ASP A 133 1.94 -8.05 9.33
CA ASP A 133 3.31 -8.35 8.96
C ASP A 133 3.73 -7.62 7.68
N THR A 134 5.04 -7.49 7.47
CA THR A 134 5.61 -7.11 6.17
C THR A 134 6.90 -7.89 5.95
N ARG A 135 7.14 -8.31 4.71
CA ARG A 135 8.31 -9.12 4.34
C ARG A 135 8.70 -8.85 2.89
N VAL A 136 9.97 -9.07 2.57
CA VAL A 136 10.41 -9.15 1.18
C VAL A 136 10.27 -10.59 0.70
N SER A 137 9.80 -10.79 -0.53
CA SER A 137 9.59 -12.10 -1.15
C SER A 137 10.30 -12.11 -2.51
N GLY A 138 11.22 -13.04 -2.76
CA GLY A 138 11.99 -13.11 -4.00
C GLY A 138 12.22 -14.54 -4.49
N SER A 139 11.96 -14.76 -5.79
CA SER A 139 12.32 -16.00 -6.50
C SER A 139 13.51 -15.69 -7.42
N ASN A 140 14.41 -16.67 -7.56
CA ASN A 140 15.65 -16.69 -8.36
C ASN A 140 16.91 -16.52 -7.48
N VAL A 141 17.98 -17.18 -7.90
CA VAL A 141 19.23 -17.51 -7.18
C VAL A 141 19.94 -16.33 -6.45
N ALA A 142 19.51 -15.09 -6.65
CA ALA A 142 19.90 -13.89 -5.90
C ALA A 142 19.01 -13.59 -4.66
N GLY A 143 18.02 -14.41 -4.35
CA GLY A 143 17.08 -14.23 -3.24
C GLY A 143 17.76 -14.04 -1.88
N GLN A 144 18.90 -14.70 -1.65
CA GLN A 144 19.69 -14.50 -0.41
C GLN A 144 20.22 -13.06 -0.25
N LEU A 145 20.46 -12.33 -1.34
CA LEU A 145 20.87 -10.92 -1.28
C LEU A 145 19.70 -10.02 -0.90
N LEU A 146 18.49 -10.33 -1.35
CA LEU A 146 17.26 -9.63 -0.97
C LEU A 146 16.77 -10.02 0.44
N ASP A 147 17.01 -11.27 0.86
CA ASP A 147 16.76 -11.73 2.24
C ASP A 147 17.75 -11.08 3.22
N GLN A 148 18.97 -10.74 2.78
CA GLN A 148 19.94 -9.94 3.55
C GLN A 148 19.67 -8.44 3.49
N LEU A 149 19.00 -7.98 2.43
CA LEU A 149 18.23 -6.73 2.42
C LEU A 149 16.94 -6.89 3.25
N SER A 150 17.04 -7.65 4.36
CA SER A 150 16.10 -7.66 5.46
C SER A 150 16.07 -6.25 5.98
N VAL A 151 15.26 -5.43 5.32
CA VAL A 151 14.58 -4.31 5.92
C VAL A 151 14.24 -4.77 7.33
N PRO A 152 14.62 -4.03 8.37
CA PRO A 152 14.30 -4.39 9.74
C PRO A 152 12.81 -4.17 9.99
N VAL A 153 11.95 -4.77 9.16
CA VAL A 153 10.50 -4.67 9.20
C VAL A 153 10.04 -5.08 10.59
N LYS A 154 10.70 -6.07 11.20
CA LYS A 154 10.44 -6.49 12.57
C LYS A 154 10.69 -5.37 13.58
N ASP A 155 11.84 -4.70 13.55
CA ASP A 155 12.16 -3.62 14.50
C ASP A 155 11.29 -2.37 14.24
N ILE A 156 11.04 -2.08 12.95
CA ILE A 156 10.15 -1.01 12.50
C ILE A 156 8.71 -1.28 12.95
N PHE A 157 8.25 -2.53 12.87
CA PHE A 157 6.92 -2.94 13.25
C PHE A 157 6.77 -3.11 14.77
N GLU A 158 7.82 -3.50 15.49
CA GLU A 158 7.86 -3.47 16.96
C GLU A 158 7.79 -2.03 17.47
N ALA A 159 8.45 -1.07 16.81
CA ALA A 159 8.30 0.35 17.07
C ALA A 159 6.87 0.86 16.80
N LEU A 160 6.18 0.34 15.77
CA LEU A 160 4.77 0.62 15.51
C LEU A 160 3.85 0.00 16.59
N ARG A 161 4.06 -1.26 16.98
CA ARG A 161 3.23 -2.00 17.96
C ARG A 161 3.26 -1.40 19.36
N GLY A 162 4.38 -0.83 19.80
CA GLY A 162 4.51 -0.18 21.11
C GLY A 162 3.59 1.04 21.32
N SER A 163 2.94 1.54 20.26
CA SER A 163 2.10 2.74 20.27
C SER A 163 0.63 2.51 19.88
N GLY A 164 0.23 1.28 19.57
CA GLY A 164 -1.09 1.00 18.97
C GLY A 164 -1.21 1.43 17.49
N ALA A 165 -0.10 1.82 16.85
CA ALA A 165 -0.10 2.51 15.55
C ALA A 165 0.22 1.60 14.35
N ALA A 166 -0.43 0.45 14.22
CA ALA A 166 -0.46 -0.30 12.95
C ALA A 166 -1.79 -0.11 12.20
N ARG A 167 -2.67 0.74 12.72
CA ARG A 167 -4.05 0.95 12.28
C ARG A 167 -4.15 2.22 11.47
N THR A 168 -4.66 2.12 10.25
CA THR A 168 -4.99 3.27 9.41
C THR A 168 -6.42 3.17 8.89
N GLU A 169 -7.08 4.30 8.75
CA GLU A 169 -8.36 4.39 8.07
C GLU A 169 -8.15 4.77 6.60
N VAL A 170 -8.74 3.97 5.71
CA VAL A 170 -8.82 4.27 4.29
C VAL A 170 -10.27 4.34 3.86
N THR A 171 -10.57 5.16 2.87
CA THR A 171 -11.94 5.30 2.35
C THR A 171 -11.94 4.96 0.87
N THR A 172 -12.72 3.94 0.51
CA THR A 172 -13.11 3.68 -0.87
C THR A 172 -14.30 4.57 -1.21
N THR A 173 -14.16 5.45 -2.20
CA THR A 173 -15.18 6.46 -2.55
C THR A 173 -15.92 6.13 -3.84
N TYR A 174 -15.37 5.24 -4.65
CA TYR A 174 -16.01 4.66 -5.83
C TYR A 174 -15.57 3.21 -5.98
N LEU A 175 -16.50 2.34 -6.35
CA LEU A 175 -16.25 0.92 -6.57
C LEU A 175 -17.26 0.36 -7.56
N ASP A 176 -16.76 -0.27 -8.61
CA ASP A 176 -17.54 -1.15 -9.46
C ASP A 176 -16.82 -2.50 -9.68
N ASP A 177 -17.24 -3.25 -10.70
CA ASP A 177 -16.67 -4.56 -10.97
C ASP A 177 -15.26 -4.48 -11.60
N THR A 178 -14.78 -3.29 -11.98
CA THR A 178 -13.53 -3.08 -12.73
C THR A 178 -12.58 -2.09 -12.08
N LEU A 179 -13.07 -1.08 -11.36
CA LEU A 179 -12.31 0.02 -10.83
C LEU A 179 -12.70 0.33 -9.39
N ARG A 180 -11.72 0.78 -8.61
CA ARG A 180 -11.97 1.41 -7.31
C ARG A 180 -11.08 2.62 -7.10
N VAL A 181 -11.62 3.61 -6.39
CA VAL A 181 -10.91 4.81 -5.96
C VAL A 181 -10.78 4.77 -4.45
N MET A 182 -9.56 4.92 -3.96
CA MET A 182 -9.23 4.92 -2.54
C MET A 182 -8.53 6.21 -2.15
N ARG A 183 -8.88 6.71 -0.96
CA ARG A 183 -8.16 7.79 -0.27
C ARG A 183 -7.65 7.31 1.08
N VAL A 184 -6.39 7.62 1.36
CA VAL A 184 -5.74 7.29 2.64
C VAL A 184 -5.70 8.53 3.52
N LEU A 185 -6.21 8.43 4.74
CA LEU A 185 -6.15 9.52 5.71
C LEU A 185 -4.76 9.57 6.38
N PRO A 186 -4.35 10.77 6.86
CA PRO A 186 -5.07 12.04 6.79
C PRO A 186 -4.74 12.89 5.56
N ASN A 187 -3.69 12.54 4.82
CA ASN A 187 -3.20 13.32 3.67
C ASN A 187 -4.10 13.23 2.42
N LYS A 188 -5.11 12.34 2.45
CA LYS A 188 -6.04 12.08 1.34
C LYS A 188 -5.32 11.71 0.04
N GLU A 189 -4.19 11.00 0.17
CA GLU A 189 -3.45 10.44 -0.97
C GLU A 189 -4.42 9.60 -1.81
N LEU A 190 -4.40 9.82 -3.12
CA LEU A 190 -5.35 9.24 -4.07
C LEU A 190 -4.71 8.06 -4.78
N PHE A 191 -5.40 6.92 -4.73
CA PHE A 191 -5.03 5.70 -5.44
C PHE A 191 -6.22 5.20 -6.26
N VAL A 192 -5.96 4.83 -7.51
CA VAL A 192 -6.95 4.20 -8.40
C VAL A 192 -6.44 2.81 -8.74
N TYR A 193 -7.30 1.81 -8.54
CA TYR A 193 -6.99 0.43 -8.84
C TYR A 193 -7.95 -0.13 -9.88
N ARG A 194 -7.44 -1.04 -10.72
CA ARG A 194 -8.24 -1.91 -11.58
C ARG A 194 -8.31 -3.32 -11.02
N ARG A 195 -9.41 -4.04 -11.24
CA ARG A 195 -9.51 -5.45 -10.91
C ARG A 195 -8.67 -6.28 -11.90
N VAL A 196 -8.01 -7.33 -11.40
CA VAL A 196 -7.22 -8.31 -12.19
C VAL A 196 -7.57 -9.75 -11.85
#